data_AF-A0A8H8JKY8-F1
#
_entry.id   AF-A0A8H8JKY8-F1
#
_cell.length_a   1.000
_cell.length_b   1.000
_cell.length_c   1.000
_cell.angle_alpha   90.00
_cell.angle_beta   90.00
_cell.angle_gamma   90.00
#
_symmetry.space_group_name_H-M   'P 1'
#
loop_
_entity.id
_entity.type
_entity.pdbx_description
1 polymer ?
#
loop_
_entity_poly.entity_id
_entity_poly.type
_entity_poly.pdbx_seq_one_letter_code
_entity_poly.pdbx_strand_id
1 'polypeptide(L)'
;MGKKRWPDQQQSIQISNVRYHQRILVSNLLRYPYLGVFTRSLSWEISDDYSWQYGLRLPAEGVWSAFETLDALHTLDLKVNVGVDTPAPEAPLFPNLKVARIEGQFPKGSLERILHTSSYLRELRIVGKETTEHRGSFRSIGRDITSFLQSSVDKGAFPRLQVLELCVARGTDLDAVARFIAAHAQTLVELRVELVNAADASSEWFQTYLLPLFQTNDWLNLRLLTLSNVSIPLVR
;
A
#
# COMPACT_ATOMS: atom_id res chain seq x y z
N MET A 1 17.92 36.37 -48.15
CA MET A 1 18.51 35.16 -47.54
C MET A 1 17.92 34.97 -46.15
N GLY A 2 16.88 34.15 -46.02
CA GLY A 2 16.20 33.90 -44.75
C GLY A 2 16.81 32.71 -44.02
N LYS A 3 17.30 32.91 -42.80
CA LYS A 3 17.81 31.83 -41.94
C LYS A 3 16.64 30.92 -41.54
N LYS A 4 16.58 29.70 -42.11
CA LYS A 4 15.76 28.60 -41.58
C LYS A 4 16.24 28.29 -40.17
N ARG A 5 15.46 28.69 -39.15
CA ARG A 5 15.60 28.16 -37.80
C ARG A 5 15.05 26.73 -37.84
N TRP A 6 15.90 25.77 -37.51
CA TRP A 6 15.43 24.44 -37.13
C TRP A 6 14.60 24.60 -35.86
N PRO A 7 13.40 24.01 -35.77
CA PRO A 7 12.71 23.96 -34.49
C PRO A 7 13.56 23.09 -33.55
N ASP A 8 13.98 23.65 -32.42
CA ASP A 8 14.42 22.92 -31.25
C ASP A 8 13.24 22.09 -30.73
N GLN A 9 12.90 21.02 -31.44
CA GLN A 9 12.13 19.93 -30.88
C GLN A 9 13.08 19.09 -30.03
N GLN A 10 13.44 19.62 -28.86
CA GLN A 10 13.50 18.77 -27.68
C GLN A 10 12.07 18.24 -27.45
N GLN A 11 11.68 17.24 -28.24
CA GLN A 11 10.68 16.30 -27.80
C GLN A 11 11.28 15.70 -26.53
N SER A 12 10.78 16.15 -25.38
CA SER A 12 11.02 15.51 -24.11
C SER A 12 10.54 14.06 -24.23
N ILE A 13 11.48 13.16 -24.54
CA ILE A 13 11.30 11.72 -24.36
C ILE A 13 11.30 11.49 -22.85
N GLN A 14 10.22 11.91 -22.20
CA GLN A 14 9.92 11.69 -20.79
C GLN A 14 8.78 10.69 -20.64
N ILE A 15 8.69 9.75 -21.58
CA ILE A 15 7.84 8.57 -21.46
C ILE A 15 8.77 7.37 -21.18
N SER A 16 8.60 6.76 -19.99
CA SER A 16 8.80 5.33 -19.69
C SER A 16 10.12 4.74 -19.12
N ASN A 17 10.90 5.44 -18.28
CA ASN A 17 12.00 4.73 -17.58
C ASN A 17 11.49 3.68 -16.57
N VAL A 18 10.49 3.98 -15.73
CA VAL A 18 10.01 3.03 -14.70
C VAL A 18 9.43 1.74 -15.31
N ARG A 19 8.57 1.87 -16.34
CA ARG A 19 7.91 0.73 -17.00
C ARG A 19 8.89 -0.20 -17.71
N TYR A 20 9.93 0.36 -18.35
CA TYR A 20 10.97 -0.43 -19.00
C TYR A 20 11.77 -1.27 -17.99
N HIS A 21 12.15 -0.68 -16.85
CA HIS A 21 12.85 -1.39 -15.78
C HIS A 21 11.98 -2.47 -15.13
N GLN A 22 10.69 -2.18 -14.92
CA GLN A 22 9.71 -3.15 -14.42
C GLN A 22 9.59 -4.38 -15.35
N ARG A 23 9.53 -4.17 -16.66
CA ARG A 23 9.48 -5.26 -17.64
C ARG A 23 10.76 -6.08 -17.67
N ILE A 24 11.93 -5.44 -17.62
CA ILE A 24 13.21 -6.14 -17.56
C ILE A 24 13.26 -7.00 -16.30
N LEU A 25 12.84 -6.46 -15.16
CA LEU A 25 12.82 -7.19 -13.90
C LEU A 25 11.97 -8.45 -14.00
N VAL A 26 10.71 -8.34 -14.43
CA VAL A 26 9.81 -9.50 -14.59
C VAL A 26 10.38 -10.50 -15.59
N SER A 27 10.87 -10.04 -16.74
CA SER A 27 11.47 -10.93 -17.74
C SER A 27 12.68 -11.68 -17.19
N ASN A 28 13.52 -11.01 -16.40
CA ASN A 28 14.69 -11.62 -15.78
C ASN A 28 14.31 -12.59 -14.67
N LEU A 29 13.32 -12.28 -13.83
CA LEU A 29 12.86 -13.17 -12.77
C LEU A 29 12.22 -14.44 -13.36
N LEU A 30 11.43 -14.31 -14.43
CA LEU A 30 10.85 -15.46 -15.13
C LEU A 30 11.91 -16.31 -15.83
N ARG A 31 12.94 -15.69 -16.44
CA ARG A 31 14.00 -16.40 -17.16
C ARG A 31 15.06 -16.99 -16.24
N TYR A 32 15.34 -16.33 -15.13
CA TYR A 32 16.40 -16.65 -14.18
C TYR A 32 15.86 -16.55 -12.72
N PRO A 33 15.02 -17.50 -12.27
CA PRO A 33 14.38 -17.45 -10.96
C PRO A 33 15.34 -17.32 -9.78
N TYR A 34 16.57 -17.82 -9.91
CA TYR A 34 17.61 -17.70 -8.88
C TYR A 34 17.97 -16.25 -8.56
N LEU A 35 17.66 -15.29 -9.45
CA LEU A 35 17.85 -13.86 -9.19
C LEU A 35 16.94 -13.37 -8.04
N GLY A 36 15.78 -14.00 -7.83
CA GLY A 36 14.85 -13.61 -6.78
C GLY A 36 15.42 -13.77 -5.37
N VAL A 37 16.37 -14.69 -5.16
CA VAL A 37 17.08 -14.90 -3.89
C VAL A 37 17.93 -13.69 -3.47
N PHE A 38 18.31 -12.84 -4.43
CA PHE A 38 19.13 -11.64 -4.19
C PHE A 38 18.29 -10.36 -4.06
N THR A 39 17.05 -10.36 -4.52
CA THR A 39 16.19 -9.18 -4.47
C THR A 39 15.64 -8.98 -3.07
N ARG A 40 16.12 -7.94 -2.37
CA ARG A 40 15.71 -7.60 -1.00
C ARG A 40 14.68 -6.47 -0.92
N SER A 41 14.58 -5.69 -1.98
CA SER A 41 13.67 -4.55 -2.06
C SER A 41 13.01 -4.51 -3.44
N LEU A 42 11.72 -4.19 -3.47
CA LEU A 42 10.92 -4.08 -4.67
C LEU A 42 10.01 -2.86 -4.55
N SER A 43 10.08 -1.98 -5.54
CA SER A 43 9.09 -0.92 -5.76
C SER A 43 8.40 -1.19 -7.09
N TRP A 44 7.07 -1.23 -7.08
CA TRP A 44 6.29 -1.60 -8.24
C TRP A 44 4.98 -0.81 -8.33
N GLU A 45 4.75 -0.20 -9.49
CA GLU A 45 3.50 0.45 -9.85
C GLU A 45 2.69 -0.43 -10.82
N ILE A 46 1.43 -0.70 -10.49
CA ILE A 46 0.42 -1.35 -11.33
C ILE A 46 -0.45 -0.24 -11.92
N SER A 47 -0.47 -0.13 -13.25
CA SER A 47 -1.13 0.97 -13.97
C SER A 47 -1.96 0.49 -15.16
N ASP A 48 -3.11 1.13 -15.39
CA ASP A 48 -4.06 0.83 -16.48
C ASP A 48 -3.60 1.31 -17.84
N ASP A 49 -2.59 2.18 -17.88
CA ASP A 49 -1.97 2.66 -19.11
C ASP A 49 -1.11 1.56 -19.74
N TYR A 50 -1.82 0.55 -20.27
CA TYR A 50 -1.44 -0.24 -21.43
C TYR A 50 -1.45 0.66 -22.68
N SER A 51 -0.74 1.80 -22.64
CA SER A 51 -0.45 2.53 -23.85
C SER A 51 0.56 1.70 -24.65
N TRP A 52 0.18 1.41 -25.89
CA TRP A 52 0.78 0.47 -26.83
C TRP A 52 2.20 0.84 -27.28
N GLN A 53 3.14 0.96 -26.36
CA GLN A 53 4.56 1.07 -26.71
C GLN A 53 5.20 -0.31 -26.53
N TYR A 54 5.50 -0.96 -27.66
CA TYR A 54 6.27 -2.21 -27.79
C TYR A 54 5.53 -3.56 -27.65
N GLY A 55 4.20 -3.60 -27.84
CA GLY A 55 3.48 -4.80 -28.31
C GLY A 55 3.43 -6.04 -27.42
N LEU A 56 3.82 -5.97 -26.14
CA LEU A 56 3.77 -7.10 -25.21
C LEU A 56 3.11 -6.70 -23.89
N ARG A 57 1.92 -7.26 -23.65
CA ARG A 57 1.18 -7.18 -22.39
C ARG A 57 1.92 -8.05 -21.37
N LEU A 58 2.29 -7.49 -20.21
CA LEU A 58 2.58 -8.33 -19.05
C LEU A 58 1.24 -8.59 -18.37
N PRO A 59 0.62 -9.78 -18.53
CA PRO A 59 -0.56 -10.10 -17.74
C PRO A 59 -0.19 -10.05 -16.25
N ALA A 60 -1.11 -9.59 -15.41
CA ALA A 60 -0.90 -9.55 -13.96
C ALA A 60 -0.47 -10.93 -13.40
N GLU A 61 -0.98 -12.01 -13.99
CA GLU A 61 -0.57 -13.40 -13.71
C GLU A 61 0.94 -13.62 -13.89
N GLY A 62 1.54 -13.08 -14.94
CA GLY A 62 2.98 -13.18 -15.20
C GLY A 62 3.82 -12.34 -14.24
N VAL A 63 3.26 -11.24 -13.72
CA VAL A 63 3.91 -10.42 -12.67
C VAL A 63 3.90 -11.18 -11.34
N TRP A 64 2.77 -11.77 -10.97
CA TRP A 64 2.66 -12.56 -9.74
C TRP A 64 3.56 -13.79 -9.77
N SER A 65 3.57 -14.53 -10.88
CA SER A 65 4.47 -15.68 -11.07
C SER A 65 5.95 -15.29 -10.92
N ALA A 66 6.33 -14.09 -11.38
CA ALA A 66 7.69 -13.59 -11.19
C ALA A 66 7.98 -13.27 -9.71
N PHE A 67 6.99 -12.73 -8.99
CA PHE A 67 7.13 -12.37 -7.58
C PHE A 67 7.17 -13.57 -6.63
N GLU A 68 6.61 -14.72 -7.03
CA GLU A 68 6.75 -15.99 -6.30
C GLU A 68 8.22 -16.39 -6.10
N THR A 69 9.13 -15.93 -6.97
CA THR A 69 10.58 -16.20 -6.83
C THR A 69 11.28 -15.33 -5.78
N LEU A 70 10.59 -14.34 -5.22
CA LEU A 70 11.16 -13.30 -4.36
C LEU A 70 11.08 -13.66 -2.86
N ASP A 71 11.46 -14.88 -2.50
CA ASP A 71 11.43 -15.36 -1.10
C ASP A 71 12.29 -14.52 -0.16
N ALA A 72 13.34 -13.91 -0.70
CA ALA A 72 14.31 -13.09 0.00
C ALA A 72 13.86 -11.65 0.28
N LEU A 73 12.69 -11.24 -0.23
CA LEU A 73 12.23 -9.87 -0.18
C LEU A 73 11.95 -9.41 1.25
N HIS A 74 12.53 -8.27 1.64
CA HIS A 74 12.32 -7.66 2.96
C HIS A 74 11.51 -6.37 2.88
N THR A 75 11.61 -5.64 1.77
CA THR A 75 10.95 -4.35 1.58
C THR A 75 10.12 -4.38 0.32
N LEU A 76 8.85 -3.99 0.45
CA LEU A 76 7.89 -3.94 -0.63
C LEU A 76 7.20 -2.58 -0.64
N ASP A 77 7.22 -1.92 -1.80
CA ASP A 77 6.41 -0.74 -2.09
C ASP A 77 5.56 -1.05 -3.33
N LEU A 78 4.26 -1.28 -3.12
CA LEU A 78 3.30 -1.55 -4.19
C LEU A 78 2.35 -0.38 -4.31
N LYS A 79 2.18 0.10 -5.54
CA LYS A 79 1.22 1.15 -5.88
C LYS A 79 0.28 0.65 -6.97
N VAL A 80 -1.02 0.80 -6.78
CA VAL A 80 -2.06 0.53 -7.78
C VAL A 80 -2.71 1.85 -8.17
N ASN A 81 -2.72 2.15 -9.47
CA ASN A 81 -3.41 3.32 -9.98
C ASN A 81 -4.93 3.12 -9.94
N VAL A 82 -5.64 4.25 -9.82
CA VAL A 82 -7.11 4.26 -9.74
C VAL A 82 -7.70 3.67 -11.02
N GLY A 83 -8.69 2.79 -10.88
CA GLY A 83 -9.38 2.14 -12.00
C GLY A 83 -8.83 0.76 -12.37
N VAL A 84 -7.65 0.40 -11.86
CA VAL A 84 -6.98 -0.86 -12.19
C VAL A 84 -7.51 -2.01 -11.35
N ASP A 85 -8.23 -2.94 -11.99
CA ASP A 85 -8.56 -4.22 -11.36
C ASP A 85 -7.32 -5.11 -11.33
N THR A 86 -6.80 -5.36 -10.12
CA THR A 86 -5.63 -6.20 -9.91
C THR A 86 -6.07 -7.58 -9.40
N PRO A 87 -5.91 -8.66 -10.18
CA PRO A 87 -6.25 -10.00 -9.71
C PRO A 87 -5.36 -10.39 -8.54
N ALA A 88 -5.89 -11.17 -7.60
CA ALA A 88 -5.10 -11.70 -6.50
C ALA A 88 -4.01 -12.65 -7.03
N PRO A 89 -2.81 -12.65 -6.42
CA PRO A 89 -1.78 -13.66 -6.69
C PRO A 89 -2.37 -15.07 -6.50
N GLU A 90 -1.93 -16.10 -7.21
CA GLU A 90 -2.45 -17.47 -7.02
C GLU A 90 -1.89 -18.17 -5.77
N ALA A 91 -0.64 -17.85 -5.42
CA ALA A 91 0.05 -18.35 -4.24
C ALA A 91 0.34 -17.22 -3.22
N PRO A 92 0.59 -17.57 -1.94
CA PRO A 92 1.13 -16.63 -0.96
C PRO A 92 2.52 -16.12 -1.39
N LEU A 93 2.77 -14.82 -1.19
CA LEU A 93 4.01 -14.15 -1.58
C LEU A 93 4.81 -13.65 -0.36
N PHE A 94 6.11 -13.45 -0.57
CA PHE A 94 7.04 -12.72 0.31
C PHE A 94 7.09 -13.21 1.78
N PRO A 95 7.46 -14.47 2.04
CA PRO A 95 7.49 -15.05 3.39
C PRO A 95 8.43 -14.33 4.39
N ASN A 96 9.42 -13.57 3.89
CA ASN A 96 10.40 -12.86 4.72
C ASN A 96 10.18 -11.34 4.79
N LEU A 97 9.00 -10.86 4.36
CA LEU A 97 8.71 -9.43 4.28
C LEU A 97 8.76 -8.75 5.65
N LYS A 98 9.45 -7.62 5.76
CA LYS A 98 9.59 -6.84 6.99
C LYS A 98 8.91 -5.48 6.90
N VAL A 99 8.90 -4.89 5.71
CA VAL A 99 8.35 -3.56 5.45
C VAL A 99 7.45 -3.64 4.23
N ALA A 100 6.19 -3.24 4.39
CA ALA A 100 5.23 -3.14 3.31
C ALA A 100 4.63 -1.74 3.26
N ARG A 101 4.74 -1.09 2.11
CA ARG A 101 3.97 0.08 1.73
C ARG A 101 3.05 -0.31 0.58
N ILE A 102 1.76 -0.12 0.78
CA ILE A 102 0.72 -0.44 -0.18
C ILE A 102 -0.06 0.86 -0.44
N GLU A 103 -0.11 1.29 -1.69
CA GLU A 103 -0.81 2.50 -2.12
C GLU A 103 -1.87 2.14 -3.17
N GLY A 104 -3.10 2.64 -2.99
CA GLY A 104 -4.19 2.40 -3.94
C GLY A 104 -5.15 1.27 -3.51
N GLN A 105 -5.92 0.73 -4.47
CA GLN A 105 -6.98 -0.23 -4.19
C GLN A 105 -6.50 -1.65 -4.43
N PHE A 106 -6.55 -2.47 -3.38
CA PHE A 106 -6.29 -3.90 -3.47
C PHE A 106 -7.48 -4.67 -2.93
N PRO A 107 -7.98 -5.69 -3.65
CA PRO A 107 -8.94 -6.63 -3.11
C PRO A 107 -8.39 -7.28 -1.83
N LYS A 108 -9.28 -7.60 -0.88
CA LYS A 108 -8.91 -8.31 0.36
C LYS A 108 -8.01 -9.51 0.07
N GLY A 109 -8.41 -10.38 -0.87
CA GLY A 109 -7.66 -11.59 -1.19
C GLY A 109 -6.23 -11.34 -1.67
N SER A 110 -5.99 -10.23 -2.37
CA SER A 110 -4.65 -9.82 -2.80
C SER A 110 -3.80 -9.40 -1.60
N LEU A 111 -4.35 -8.56 -0.71
CA LEU A 111 -3.67 -8.14 0.51
C LEU A 111 -3.31 -9.32 1.41
N GLU A 112 -4.22 -10.28 1.59
CA GLU A 112 -3.96 -11.47 2.39
C GLU A 112 -2.80 -12.28 1.81
N ARG A 113 -2.78 -12.54 0.50
CA ARG A 113 -1.72 -13.33 -0.14
C ARG A 113 -0.37 -12.61 -0.17
N ILE A 114 -0.35 -11.29 -0.14
CA ILE A 114 0.88 -10.48 -0.12
C ILE A 114 1.42 -10.33 1.32
N LEU A 115 0.54 -10.11 2.29
CA LEU A 115 0.92 -9.66 3.63
C LEU A 115 0.85 -10.75 4.69
N HIS A 116 -0.19 -11.60 4.69
CA HIS A 116 -0.39 -12.60 5.77
C HIS A 116 0.68 -13.70 5.76
N THR A 117 1.40 -13.86 4.66
CA THR A 117 2.48 -14.86 4.52
C THR A 117 3.66 -14.59 5.46
N SER A 118 3.95 -13.32 5.75
CA SER A 118 5.13 -12.97 6.55
C SER A 118 4.80 -12.78 8.03
N SER A 119 5.34 -13.67 8.87
CA SER A 119 5.37 -13.50 10.33
C SER A 119 6.39 -12.43 10.80
N TYR A 120 7.20 -11.90 9.89
CA TYR A 120 8.28 -10.97 10.18
C TYR A 120 7.93 -9.51 9.90
N LEU A 121 6.71 -9.23 9.45
CA LEU A 121 6.28 -7.87 9.12
C LEU A 121 6.36 -6.96 10.35
N ARG A 122 7.13 -5.88 10.23
CA ARG A 122 7.35 -4.87 11.28
C ARG A 122 6.73 -3.53 10.91
N GLU A 123 6.75 -3.17 9.64
CA GLU A 123 6.15 -1.93 9.17
C GLU A 123 5.07 -2.23 8.12
N LEU A 124 3.86 -1.75 8.37
CA LEU A 124 2.75 -1.81 7.42
C LEU A 124 2.21 -0.41 7.21
N ARG A 125 2.22 0.02 5.95
CA ARG A 125 1.67 1.30 5.53
C ARG A 125 0.66 1.06 4.42
N ILE A 126 -0.61 1.37 4.67
CA ILE A 126 -1.68 1.28 3.67
C ILE A 126 -2.19 2.69 3.43
N VAL A 127 -1.80 3.26 2.29
CA VAL A 127 -2.00 4.66 1.94
C VAL A 127 -3.03 4.77 0.82
N GLY A 128 -4.04 5.61 1.02
CA GLY A 128 -5.00 5.96 -0.02
C GLY A 128 -4.53 7.24 -0.71
N LYS A 129 -4.54 7.28 -2.04
CA LYS A 129 -4.53 8.55 -2.78
C LYS A 129 -5.96 8.98 -3.03
N GLU A 130 -6.33 10.13 -2.47
CA GLU A 130 -7.52 10.84 -2.90
C GLU A 130 -7.22 11.48 -4.26
N THR A 131 -7.65 10.84 -5.35
CA THR A 131 -7.67 11.52 -6.65
C THR A 131 -8.86 12.47 -6.66
N THR A 132 -8.57 13.76 -6.55
CA THR A 132 -9.55 14.87 -6.61
C THR A 132 -10.28 14.97 -7.96
N GLU A 133 -9.86 14.20 -8.97
CA GLU A 133 -10.27 14.39 -10.35
C GLU A 133 -11.50 13.60 -10.79
N HIS A 134 -12.03 12.64 -10.01
CA HIS A 134 -13.18 11.83 -10.44
C HIS A 134 -14.36 11.96 -9.48
N ARG A 135 -15.13 13.04 -9.67
CA ARG A 135 -16.53 13.14 -9.22
C ARG A 135 -17.34 12.04 -9.92
N GLY A 136 -17.51 10.88 -9.29
CA GLY A 136 -18.55 9.94 -9.72
C GLY A 136 -18.34 8.45 -9.46
N SER A 137 -17.16 7.99 -9.08
CA SER A 137 -16.94 6.56 -8.83
C SER A 137 -15.98 6.34 -7.67
N PHE A 138 -16.45 6.67 -6.47
CA PHE A 138 -15.82 6.26 -5.21
C PHE A 138 -16.02 4.75 -5.02
N ARG A 139 -15.31 3.91 -5.76
CA ARG A 139 -15.20 2.49 -5.40
C ARG A 139 -14.35 2.46 -4.14
N SER A 140 -14.97 2.11 -3.04
CA SER A 140 -14.51 2.34 -1.68
C SER A 140 -13.26 1.53 -1.36
N ILE A 141 -12.12 2.19 -1.14
CA ILE A 141 -10.98 1.61 -0.38
C ILE A 141 -11.49 1.04 0.96
N GLY A 142 -12.54 1.66 1.54
CA GLY A 142 -13.02 1.38 2.88
C GLY A 142 -13.59 -0.02 3.15
N ARG A 143 -14.28 -0.67 2.20
CA ARG A 143 -14.88 -2.00 2.48
C ARG A 143 -13.86 -3.13 2.46
N ASP A 144 -12.99 -3.15 1.46
CA ASP A 144 -11.97 -4.19 1.34
C ASP A 144 -10.93 -4.06 2.46
N ILE A 145 -10.51 -2.83 2.80
CA ILE A 145 -9.58 -2.62 3.91
C ILE A 145 -10.18 -3.05 5.25
N THR A 146 -11.45 -2.72 5.53
CA THR A 146 -12.16 -3.18 6.73
C THR A 146 -12.12 -4.70 6.85
N SER A 147 -12.50 -5.40 5.78
CA SER A 147 -12.58 -6.85 5.77
C SER A 147 -11.22 -7.53 5.88
N PHE A 148 -10.16 -6.88 5.38
CA PHE A 148 -8.78 -7.31 5.52
C PHE A 148 -8.27 -7.13 6.96
N LEU A 149 -8.52 -5.96 7.58
CA LEU A 149 -8.11 -5.69 8.96
C LEU A 149 -8.77 -6.67 9.93
N GLN A 150 -10.09 -6.91 9.78
CA GLN A 150 -10.79 -7.90 10.60
C GLN A 150 -10.19 -9.30 10.46
N SER A 151 -9.99 -9.75 9.21
CA SER A 151 -9.38 -11.06 8.93
C SER A 151 -7.97 -11.19 9.49
N SER A 152 -7.21 -10.08 9.51
CA SER A 152 -5.86 -10.05 10.08
C SER A 152 -5.88 -10.28 11.59
N VAL A 153 -6.88 -9.72 12.31
CA VAL A 153 -7.08 -9.99 13.73
C VAL A 153 -7.48 -11.45 13.94
N ASP A 154 -8.47 -11.95 13.20
CA ASP A 154 -9.00 -13.31 13.38
C ASP A 154 -7.94 -14.39 13.14
N LYS A 155 -6.99 -14.13 12.23
CA LYS A 155 -5.88 -15.04 11.91
C LYS A 155 -4.64 -14.84 12.79
N GLY A 156 -4.63 -13.83 13.68
CA GLY A 156 -3.44 -13.47 14.46
C GLY A 156 -2.25 -13.08 13.58
N ALA A 157 -2.50 -12.41 12.45
CA ALA A 157 -1.46 -11.97 11.54
C ALA A 157 -0.59 -10.87 12.18
N PHE A 158 0.62 -10.67 11.63
CA PHE A 158 1.54 -9.59 12.02
C PHE A 158 1.95 -9.54 13.51
N PRO A 159 2.38 -10.66 14.13
CA PRO A 159 2.73 -10.72 15.55
C PRO A 159 3.94 -9.85 15.95
N ARG A 160 4.61 -9.21 14.99
CA ARG A 160 5.80 -8.36 15.19
C ARG A 160 5.60 -6.94 14.68
N LEU A 161 4.36 -6.53 14.42
CA LEU A 161 4.05 -5.22 13.86
C LEU A 161 4.43 -4.11 14.84
N GLN A 162 5.28 -3.20 14.38
CA GLN A 162 5.85 -2.10 15.16
C GLN A 162 5.41 -0.73 14.63
N VAL A 163 5.28 -0.58 13.31
CA VAL A 163 4.88 0.67 12.67
C VAL A 163 3.63 0.41 11.86
N LEU A 164 2.58 1.18 12.14
CA LEU A 164 1.34 1.13 11.40
C LEU A 164 0.97 2.52 10.87
N GLU A 165 0.79 2.62 9.56
CA GLU A 165 0.26 3.80 8.88
C GLU A 165 -0.99 3.40 8.10
N LEU A 166 -2.14 3.97 8.45
CA LEU A 166 -3.42 3.69 7.79
C LEU A 166 -4.06 4.98 7.30
N CYS A 167 -4.37 5.04 6.03
CA CYS A 167 -5.21 6.07 5.43
C CYS A 167 -6.64 5.52 5.32
N VAL A 168 -7.53 6.04 6.15
CA VAL A 168 -8.87 5.51 6.36
C VAL A 168 -9.89 6.41 5.67
N ALA A 169 -10.45 5.94 4.56
CA ALA A 169 -11.46 6.68 3.80
C ALA A 169 -12.88 6.49 4.36
N ARG A 170 -13.80 7.40 3.98
CA ARG A 170 -15.24 7.30 4.26
C ARG A 170 -15.80 5.92 3.90
N GLY A 171 -16.55 5.31 4.83
CA GLY A 171 -17.16 3.99 4.67
C GLY A 171 -16.29 2.81 5.13
N THR A 172 -15.09 3.09 5.67
CA THR A 172 -14.34 2.11 6.48
C THR A 172 -15.01 1.95 7.82
N ASP A 173 -15.14 0.72 8.31
CA ASP A 173 -15.59 0.44 9.67
C ASP A 173 -14.46 0.78 10.65
N LEU A 174 -14.65 1.88 11.38
CA LEU A 174 -13.68 2.37 12.35
C LEU A 174 -13.55 1.42 13.56
N ASP A 175 -14.54 0.59 13.86
CA ASP A 175 -14.45 -0.41 14.93
C ASP A 175 -13.53 -1.56 14.52
N ALA A 176 -13.52 -1.95 13.24
CA ALA A 176 -12.56 -2.91 12.71
C ALA A 176 -11.12 -2.37 12.77
N VAL A 177 -10.94 -1.08 12.46
CA VAL A 177 -9.63 -0.40 12.59
C VAL A 177 -9.18 -0.38 14.06
N ALA A 178 -10.07 0.00 14.99
CA ALA A 178 -9.78 0.03 16.41
C ALA A 178 -9.40 -1.35 16.96
N ARG A 179 -10.16 -2.40 16.60
CA ARG A 179 -9.85 -3.79 16.97
C ARG A 179 -8.51 -4.25 16.45
N PHE A 180 -8.17 -3.90 15.20
CA PHE A 180 -6.86 -4.20 14.63
C PHE A 180 -5.73 -3.52 15.41
N ILE A 181 -5.87 -2.23 15.72
CA ILE A 181 -4.87 -1.50 16.52
C ILE A 181 -4.73 -2.11 17.92
N ALA A 182 -5.86 -2.39 18.60
CA ALA A 182 -5.87 -2.99 19.92
C ALA A 182 -5.19 -4.37 19.95
N ALA A 183 -5.42 -5.21 18.92
CA ALA A 183 -4.79 -6.52 18.80
C ALA A 183 -3.25 -6.45 18.71
N HIS A 184 -2.70 -5.33 18.25
CA HIS A 184 -1.25 -5.12 18.09
C HIS A 184 -0.69 -4.08 19.07
N ALA A 185 -1.49 -3.63 20.03
CA ALA A 185 -1.13 -2.52 20.92
C ALA A 185 0.12 -2.81 21.77
N GLN A 186 0.48 -4.08 22.00
CA GLN A 186 1.67 -4.48 22.75
C GLN A 186 2.97 -4.46 21.93
N THR A 187 2.88 -4.39 20.61
CA THR A 187 4.06 -4.39 19.72
C THR A 187 4.25 -3.09 18.96
N LEU A 188 3.18 -2.30 18.79
CA LEU A 188 3.19 -1.04 18.04
C LEU A 188 3.96 0.07 18.76
N VAL A 189 5.05 0.56 18.17
CA VAL A 189 5.83 1.71 18.68
C VAL A 189 5.48 3.02 17.98
N GLU A 190 4.96 2.94 16.76
CA GLU A 190 4.53 4.10 15.97
C GLU A 190 3.18 3.82 15.31
N LEU A 191 2.23 4.73 15.53
CA LEU A 191 0.90 4.68 14.93
C LEU A 191 0.58 6.00 14.23
N ARG A 192 0.22 5.89 12.96
CA ARG A 192 -0.32 6.98 12.13
C ARG A 192 -1.64 6.56 11.54
N VAL A 193 -2.70 7.30 11.84
CA VAL A 193 -4.01 7.10 11.25
C VAL A 193 -4.45 8.41 10.63
N GLU A 194 -4.78 8.37 9.34
CA GLU A 194 -5.28 9.51 8.58
C GLU A 194 -6.77 9.34 8.29
N LEU A 195 -7.50 10.38 8.69
CA LEU A 195 -8.92 10.68 8.64
C LEU A 195 -9.78 10.71 7.36
N VAL A 196 -9.40 10.30 6.16
CA VAL A 196 -9.96 10.88 4.89
C VAL A 196 -11.51 11.02 4.80
N ASN A 197 -11.98 12.28 4.78
CA ASN A 197 -13.38 12.73 4.73
C ASN A 197 -14.31 12.23 5.87
N ALA A 198 -13.79 12.10 7.10
CA ALA A 198 -14.51 11.64 8.28
C ALA A 198 -14.59 12.66 9.45
N ALA A 199 -14.72 13.96 9.14
CA ALA A 199 -14.66 15.04 10.15
C ALA A 199 -15.60 14.82 11.35
N ASP A 200 -16.85 14.44 11.11
CA ASP A 200 -17.89 14.37 12.15
C ASP A 200 -17.76 13.15 13.09
N ALA A 201 -17.11 12.07 12.65
CA ALA A 201 -16.93 10.84 13.44
C ALA A 201 -15.54 10.74 14.11
N SER A 202 -14.61 11.62 13.73
CA SER A 202 -13.19 11.51 14.12
C SER A 202 -12.93 11.75 15.62
N SER A 203 -13.65 12.70 16.23
CA SER A 203 -13.45 13.08 17.64
C SER A 203 -13.96 12.02 18.61
N GLU A 204 -15.20 11.55 18.42
CA GLU A 204 -15.80 10.52 19.27
C GLU A 204 -15.07 9.18 19.15
N TRP A 205 -14.70 8.78 17.93
CA TRP A 205 -13.93 7.56 17.71
C TRP A 205 -12.55 7.64 18.37
N PHE A 206 -11.84 8.77 18.24
CA PHE A 206 -10.56 8.96 18.90
C PHE A 206 -10.69 8.84 20.42
N GLN A 207 -11.67 9.52 21.03
CA GLN A 207 -11.88 9.48 22.48
C GLN A 207 -12.28 8.10 22.97
N THR A 208 -13.09 7.37 22.21
CA THR A 208 -13.63 6.07 22.61
C THR A 208 -12.60 4.95 22.48
N TYR A 209 -11.82 4.94 21.41
CA TYR A 209 -11.01 3.77 21.04
C TYR A 209 -9.50 4.00 21.10
N LEU A 210 -9.03 5.18 20.69
CA LEU A 210 -7.60 5.45 20.63
C LEU A 210 -7.08 6.01 21.95
N LEU A 211 -7.79 6.96 22.58
CA LEU A 211 -7.36 7.59 23.82
C LEU A 211 -7.10 6.60 24.97
N PRO A 212 -7.94 5.57 25.23
CA PRO A 212 -7.67 4.60 26.29
C PRO A 212 -6.37 3.81 26.05
N LEU A 213 -6.05 3.48 24.79
CA LEU A 213 -4.82 2.78 24.45
C LEU A 213 -3.57 3.60 24.79
N PHE A 214 -3.63 4.93 24.74
CA PHE A 214 -2.52 5.81 25.15
C PHE A 214 -2.37 5.87 26.66
N GLN A 215 -3.48 5.98 27.37
CA GLN A 215 -3.47 6.05 28.82
C GLN A 215 -2.85 4.79 29.45
N THR A 216 -2.91 3.66 28.73
CA THR A 216 -2.33 2.39 29.18
C THR A 216 -0.94 2.09 28.60
N ASN A 217 -0.47 2.82 27.58
CA ASN A 217 0.80 2.52 26.89
C ASN A 217 1.67 3.78 26.72
N ASP A 218 2.49 4.06 27.74
CA ASP A 218 3.40 5.22 27.79
C ASP A 218 4.46 5.27 26.67
N TRP A 219 4.68 4.16 25.97
CA TRP A 219 5.73 3.96 24.96
C TRP A 219 5.22 4.09 23.51
N LEU A 220 3.91 4.21 23.30
CA LEU A 220 3.31 4.33 21.97
C LEU A 220 3.39 5.79 21.48
N ASN A 221 4.22 6.06 20.48
CA ASN A 221 4.24 7.37 19.81
C ASN A 221 3.09 7.45 18.80
N LEU A 222 2.09 8.30 19.05
CA LEU A 222 1.05 8.58 18.06
C LEU A 222 1.28 9.92 17.38
N ARG A 223 1.29 9.86 16.06
CA ARG A 223 1.11 11.03 15.20
C ARG A 223 -0.24 10.87 14.51
N LEU A 224 -1.28 11.48 15.07
CA LEU A 224 -2.54 11.63 14.33
C LEU A 224 -2.27 12.66 13.23
N LEU A 225 -2.18 12.21 11.99
CA LEU A 225 -2.15 13.13 10.86
C LEU A 225 -3.61 13.42 10.52
N THR A 226 -3.97 14.62 10.89
CA THR A 226 -5.32 15.13 10.81
C THR A 226 -5.70 15.41 9.39
N LEU A 227 -6.90 14.98 9.10
CA LEU A 227 -7.68 15.40 7.97
C LEU A 227 -7.79 16.92 7.90
N SER A 228 -7.58 17.46 6.71
CA SER A 228 -7.99 18.79 6.24
C SER A 228 -8.68 19.68 7.32
N ASN A 229 -7.86 20.48 8.02
CA ASN A 229 -8.17 21.65 8.85
C ASN A 229 -8.24 21.54 10.38
N VAL A 230 -7.98 20.40 11.03
CA VAL A 230 -7.80 20.40 12.50
C VAL A 230 -6.62 19.57 12.92
N SER A 231 -5.43 20.18 13.02
CA SER A 231 -4.28 19.59 13.70
C SER A 231 -4.58 19.44 15.19
N ILE A 232 -4.68 18.20 15.69
CA ILE A 232 -4.63 17.90 17.10
C ILE A 232 -3.15 17.59 17.37
N PRO A 233 -2.37 18.53 17.92
CA PRO A 233 -1.02 18.24 18.34
C PRO A 233 -1.08 17.20 19.45
N LEU A 234 -0.68 15.97 19.15
CA LEU A 234 -0.20 15.06 20.20
C LEU A 234 1.27 15.37 20.43
N VAL A 235 1.46 16.38 21.26
CA VAL A 235 2.75 16.77 21.82
C VAL A 235 2.75 16.23 23.26
N ARG A 236 3.78 15.46 23.59
CA ARG A 236 4.45 15.67 24.88
C ARG A 236 5.50 16.75 24.66
#